data_AF-A0A939SBD2-F1
#
_entry.id   AF-A0A939SBD2-F1
#
_cell.length_a   1.000
_cell.length_b   1.000
_cell.length_c   1.000
_cell.angle_alpha   90.00
_cell.angle_beta   90.00
_cell.angle_gamma   90.00
#
_symmetry.space_group_name_H-M   'P 1'
#
loop_
_entity.id
_entity.type
_entity.pdbx_description
1 polymer ?
#
loop_
_entity_poly.entity_id
_entity_poly.type
_entity_poly.pdbx_seq_one_letter_code
_entity_poly.pdbx_strand_id
1 'polypeptide(L)' 'MADELAVDRDRCMGSGQCTFYAPQTFDLDEDSIAIVIDEHGDDEEKIKMAIDVCPTRAITRAGAGG' A
#
# COMPACT_ATOMS: atom_id res chain seq x y z
N MET A 1 12.86 -12.18 -7.47
CA MET A 1 11.78 -11.25 -7.83
C MET A 1 11.32 -10.68 -6.52
N ALA A 2 11.69 -9.44 -6.22
CA ALA A 2 11.20 -8.73 -5.05
C ALA A 2 10.19 -7.75 -5.59
N ASP A 3 8.93 -8.02 -5.32
CA ASP A 3 7.84 -7.14 -5.70
C ASP A 3 7.76 -6.05 -4.62
N GLU A 4 8.64 -5.05 -4.75
CA GLU A 4 8.84 -4.08 -3.67
C GLU A 4 7.68 -3.06 -3.66
N LEU A 5 6.98 -2.98 -2.53
CA LEU A 5 5.92 -1.99 -2.32
C LEU A 5 6.52 -0.68 -1.81
N ALA A 6 6.15 0.43 -2.45
CA ALA A 6 6.55 1.77 -2.07
C ALA A 6 5.32 2.65 -1.84
N VAL A 7 5.32 3.41 -0.75
CA VAL A 7 4.26 4.37 -0.43
C VAL A 7 4.79 5.79 -0.50
N ASP A 8 4.15 6.60 -1.34
CA ASP A 8 4.41 8.02 -1.50
C ASP A 8 3.66 8.82 -0.43
N ARG A 9 4.41 9.27 0.58
CA ARG A 9 3.88 10.01 1.73
C ARG A 9 3.31 11.38 1.34
N ASP A 10 3.81 11.99 0.26
CA ASP A 10 3.35 13.31 -0.20
C ASP A 10 1.96 13.21 -0.83
N ARG A 11 1.69 12.09 -1.51
CA ARG A 11 0.37 11.78 -2.09
C ARG A 11 -0.58 11.10 -1.13
N CYS A 12 -0.07 10.52 -0.05
CA CYS A 12 -0.90 9.82 0.91
C CYS A 12 -1.71 10.84 1.73
N MET A 13 -3.03 10.75 1.64
CA MET A 13 -3.96 11.60 2.40
C MET A 13 -4.47 10.94 3.69
N GLY A 14 -3.90 9.80 4.08
CA GLY A 14 -4.33 9.05 5.26
C GLY A 14 -5.74 8.48 5.19
N SER A 15 -6.18 8.07 4.01
CA SER A 15 -7.54 7.56 3.79
C SER A 15 -7.84 6.23 4.50
N GLY A 16 -6.81 5.48 4.93
CA GLY A 16 -6.96 4.18 5.61
C GLY A 16 -7.58 3.07 4.76
N GLN A 17 -7.71 3.26 3.44
CA GLN A 17 -8.26 2.21 2.58
C GLN A 17 -7.29 1.03 2.45
N CYS A 18 -6.00 1.28 2.34
CA CYS A 18 -5.00 0.23 2.21
C CYS A 18 -4.95 -0.69 3.43
N THR A 19 -5.05 -0.14 4.64
CA THR A 19 -5.12 -0.89 5.89
C THR A 19 -6.46 -1.62 6.05
N PHE A 20 -7.54 -1.13 5.45
CA PHE A 20 -8.83 -1.83 5.46
C PHE A 20 -8.81 -3.11 4.60
N TYR A 21 -8.22 -3.05 3.41
CA TYR A 21 -8.15 -4.20 2.49
C TYR A 21 -7.01 -5.16 2.82
N ALA A 22 -5.85 -4.63 3.23
CA ALA A 22 -4.64 -5.40 3.54
C ALA A 22 -4.00 -4.89 4.86
N PRO A 23 -4.65 -5.13 6.02
CA PRO A 23 -4.16 -4.71 7.34
C PRO A 23 -2.88 -5.41 7.81
N GLN A 24 -2.54 -6.56 7.22
CA GLN A 24 -1.30 -7.26 7.55
C GLN A 24 -0.12 -6.72 6.73
N THR A 25 -0.39 -6.06 5.60
CA THR A 25 0.65 -5.51 4.71
C THR A 25 0.87 -4.02 4.87
N PHE A 26 -0.21 -3.25 5.00
CA PHE A 26 -0.14 -1.80 5.18
C PHE A 26 -0.58 -1.42 6.58
N ASP A 27 0.06 -0.40 7.13
CA ASP A 27 -0.34 0.24 8.38
C ASP A 27 -0.34 1.77 8.24
N LEU A 28 -0.85 2.50 9.23
CA LEU A 28 -0.84 3.95 9.27
C LEU A 28 0.11 4.41 10.38
N ASP A 29 1.10 5.21 10.01
CA ASP A 29 2.01 5.85 10.96
C ASP A 29 1.28 6.90 11.81
N GLU A 30 1.97 7.45 12.82
CA GLU A 30 1.43 8.45 13.74
C GLU A 30 0.91 9.73 13.05
N ASP A 31 1.44 10.04 11.86
CA ASP A 31 0.99 11.16 11.02
C ASP A 31 -0.22 10.79 10.13
N SER A 32 -0.87 9.65 10.38
CA SER A 32 -1.93 9.08 9.53
C SER A 32 -1.46 8.78 8.10
N ILE A 33 -0.17 8.53 7.90
CA ILE A 33 0.39 8.22 6.58
C ILE A 33 0.56 6.72 6.42
N ALA A 34 0.13 6.19 5.27
CA ALA A 34 0.29 4.77 4.98
C ALA A 34 1.77 4.37 4.86
N ILE A 35 2.10 3.22 5.46
CA ILE A 35 3.43 2.59 5.42
C ILE A 35 3.27 1.10 5.12
N VAL A 36 4.30 0.50 4.52
CA VAL A 36 4.35 -0.95 4.30
C VAL A 36 5.02 -1.57 5.52
N ILE A 37 4.32 -2.49 6.19
CA ILE A 37 4.85 -3.23 7.33
C ILE A 37 5.33 -4.63 6.93
N ASP A 38 4.61 -5.30 6.02
CA ASP A 38 4.97 -6.63 5.53
C ASP A 38 4.39 -6.88 4.13
N GLU A 39 5.25 -6.87 3.11
CA GLU A 39 4.85 -7.08 1.71
C GLU A 39 4.19 -8.43 1.42
N HIS A 40 4.29 -9.40 2.33
CA HIS A 40 3.70 -10.73 2.23
C HIS A 40 2.68 -11.03 3.34
N GLY A 41 2.26 -10.01 4.10
CA GLY A 41 1.36 -10.19 5.24
C GLY A 41 -0.06 -10.59 4.81
N ASP A 42 -0.49 -10.11 3.65
CA ASP A 42 -1.76 -10.43 3.01
C ASP A 42 -1.54 -11.03 1.61
N ASP A 43 -2.58 -11.66 1.05
CA ASP A 43 -2.56 -12.15 -0.33
C ASP A 43 -2.26 -11.04 -1.34
N GLU A 44 -1.50 -11.36 -2.39
CA GLU A 44 -1.20 -10.44 -3.51
C GLU A 44 -2.46 -9.79 -4.09
N GLU A 45 -3.60 -10.49 -4.10
CA GLU A 45 -4.88 -9.96 -4.58
C GLU A 45 -5.40 -8.82 -3.68
N LYS A 46 -5.28 -8.96 -2.35
CA LYS A 46 -5.66 -7.91 -1.40
C LYS A 46 -4.72 -6.72 -1.50
N ILE A 47 -3.41 -6.97 -1.62
CA ILE A 47 -2.40 -5.92 -1.82
C ILE A 47 -2.70 -5.14 -3.10
N LYS A 48 -3.02 -5.85 -4.19
CA LYS A 48 -3.41 -5.24 -5.46
C LYS A 48 -4.70 -4.43 -5.33
N MET A 49 -5.71 -4.95 -4.63
CA MET A 49 -6.93 -4.20 -4.35
C MET A 49 -6.65 -2.95 -3.52
N ALA A 50 -5.80 -3.03 -2.50
CA ALA A 50 -5.39 -1.88 -1.67
C ALA A 50 -4.70 -0.78 -2.49
N ILE A 51 -3.93 -1.16 -3.53
CA ILE A 51 -3.34 -0.22 -4.49
C ILE A 51 -4.42 0.40 -5.38
N ASP A 52 -5.33 -0.41 -5.92
CA ASP A 52 -6.37 0.02 -6.87
C ASP A 52 -7.42 0.94 -6.24
N VAL A 53 -7.81 0.65 -4.99
CA VAL A 53 -8.77 1.46 -4.22
C VAL A 53 -8.16 2.78 -3.71
N CYS A 54 -6.84 2.95 -3.78
CA CYS A 54 -6.18 4.14 -3.29
C CYS A 54 -6.59 5.36 -4.15
N PRO A 55 -7.34 6.34 -3.61
CA PRO A 55 -7.89 7.45 -4.41
C PRO A 55 -6.80 8.37 -4.94
N THR A 56 -5.70 8.51 -4.20
CA THR A 56 -4.55 9.33 -4.58
C THR A 56 -3.46 8.55 -5.29
N ARG A 57 -3.63 7.22 -5.44
CA ARG A 57 -2.61 6.31 -5.99
C ARG A 57 -1.24 6.53 -5.34
N ALA A 58 -1.24 6.72 -4.02
CA ALA A 58 -0.02 6.91 -3.23
C ALA A 58 0.81 5.63 -3.12
N ILE A 59 0.21 4.46 -3.37
CA ILE A 59 0.88 3.18 -3.27
C ILE A 59 1.32 2.74 -4.67
N THR A 60 2.59 2.36 -4.79
CA THR A 60 3.20 1.88 -6.02
C THR A 60 3.84 0.53 -5.76
N ARG A 61 3.64 -0.39 -6.71
CA ARG A 61 4.29 -1.70 -6.73
C ARG A 61 5.42 -1.62 -7.75
N ALA A 62 6.67 -1.80 -7.30
CA ALA A 62 7.83 -1.89 -8.17
C ALA A 62 7.85 -3.27 -8.85
N GLY A 63 6.86 -3.49 -9.71
CA GLY A 63 6.69 -4.69 -10.50
C GLY A 63 6.11 -4.31 -11.86
N ALA A 64 6.98 -4.32 -12.87
CA ALA A 64 6.66 -4.18 -14.30
C ALA A 64 6.26 -2.77 -14.80
N GLY A 65 7.27 -1.94 -15.08
CA GLY A 65 7.29 -1.19 -16.34
C GLY A 65 8.00 -2.05 -17.39
N GLY A 66 7.30 -2.41 -18.47
CA GLY A 66 7.77 -3.32 -19.52
C GLY A 66 8.91 -2.78 -20.39
#